data_AF-L0B3M7-F1
#
_entry.id   AF-L0B3M7-F1
#
_cell.length_a   1.000
_cell.length_b   1.000
_cell.length_c   1.000
_cell.angle_alpha   90.00
_cell.angle_beta   90.00
_cell.angle_gamma   90.00
#
_symmetry.space_group_name_H-M   'P 1'
#
loop_
_entity.id
_entity.type
_entity.pdbx_description
1 polymer ?
#
loop_
_entity_poly.entity_id
_entity_poly.type
_entity_poly.pdbx_seq_one_letter_code
_entity_poly.pdbx_strand_id
1 'polypeptide(L)'
;MHGKKRNDFYKTSDEREHFKKKLEAGYKLLDSFVDHISTVDSYDFIHECRDDSRTPDDHKMFELSLGIIEFMPEFPPSWDYRKKYILKMLSENATKSLVHLLDEREYNQTILKKTPKSYALWHHRLWIITLLFSIRTNDLYDILMEEITLCFKLFKFDGRNFHCWSYFNFIFHYLMKLDVSKTCKNDIQLMVSKNLADLINSNFSNYSAWYHNSNLSISLESPHNHLELITQAIYTDPHDQCLWNYYHWLLFERGSLKY
;
A
#
# COMPACT_ATOMS: atom_id res chain seq x y z
N MET A 1 15.70 -4.01 -8.58
CA MET A 1 16.55 -4.51 -9.69
C MET A 1 15.91 -5.73 -10.36
N HIS A 2 14.83 -5.56 -11.13
CA HIS A 2 14.24 -6.67 -11.92
C HIS A 2 13.67 -6.13 -13.23
N GLY A 3 13.75 -6.91 -14.31
CA GLY A 3 13.13 -6.60 -15.60
C GLY A 3 13.70 -5.39 -16.35
N LYS A 4 14.70 -4.69 -15.79
CA LYS A 4 15.31 -3.52 -16.42
C LYS A 4 16.47 -3.91 -17.33
N LYS A 5 16.28 -3.73 -18.63
CA LYS A 5 17.32 -3.79 -19.65
C LYS A 5 18.08 -2.47 -19.67
N ARG A 6 19.31 -2.50 -20.19
CA ARG A 6 20.15 -1.30 -20.35
C ARG A 6 19.45 -0.18 -21.12
N ASN A 7 18.66 -0.55 -22.13
CA ASN A 7 17.93 0.39 -23.00
C ASN A 7 16.66 0.97 -22.33
N ASP A 8 16.27 0.49 -21.15
CA ASP A 8 15.11 1.01 -20.42
C ASP A 8 15.44 2.32 -19.69
N PHE A 9 16.73 2.64 -19.53
CA PHE A 9 17.18 3.84 -18.82
C PHE A 9 17.43 5.02 -19.77
N TYR A 10 17.97 4.75 -20.96
CA TYR A 10 18.21 5.74 -22.01
C TYR A 10 18.41 5.03 -23.35
N LYS A 11 17.91 5.64 -24.42
CA LYS A 11 18.03 5.19 -25.81
C LYS A 11 18.98 6.08 -26.61
N THR A 12 19.15 7.35 -26.20
CA THR A 12 20.04 8.33 -26.85
C THR A 12 21.20 8.77 -25.94
N SER A 13 22.21 9.42 -26.52
CA SER A 13 23.31 10.04 -25.77
C SER A 13 22.82 11.12 -24.82
N ASP A 14 21.82 11.90 -25.24
CA ASP A 14 21.31 13.04 -24.49
C ASP A 14 20.48 12.57 -23.29
N GLU A 15 19.66 11.51 -23.48
CA GLU A 15 18.95 10.84 -22.39
C GLU A 15 19.92 10.23 -21.38
N ARG A 16 21.05 9.68 -21.85
CA ARG A 16 22.10 9.13 -20.98
C ARG A 16 22.74 10.22 -20.12
N GLU A 17 23.07 11.36 -20.72
CA GLU A 17 23.67 12.49 -20.00
C GLU A 17 22.68 13.09 -18.99
N HIS A 18 21.41 13.23 -19.37
CA HIS A 18 20.36 13.65 -18.45
C HIS A 18 20.19 12.67 -17.28
N PHE A 19 20.16 11.36 -17.55
CA PHE A 19 20.10 10.32 -16.53
C PHE A 19 21.30 10.39 -15.57
N LYS A 20 22.51 10.61 -16.10
CA LYS A 20 23.72 10.76 -15.29
C LYS A 20 23.64 11.99 -14.37
N LYS A 21 23.23 13.15 -14.90
CA LYS A 21 23.03 14.37 -14.10
C LYS A 21 21.98 14.17 -12.99
N LYS A 22 20.89 13.45 -13.29
CA LYS A 22 19.87 13.11 -12.29
C LYS A 22 20.44 12.23 -11.18
N LEU A 23 21.27 11.23 -11.51
CA LEU A 23 21.95 10.40 -10.52
C LEU A 23 22.92 11.22 -9.66
N GLU A 24 23.76 12.05 -10.29
CA GLU A 24 24.71 12.90 -9.57
C GLU A 24 24.00 13.86 -8.59
N ALA A 25 22.88 14.46 -9.00
CA ALA A 25 22.07 15.30 -8.13
C ALA A 25 21.47 14.51 -6.95
N GLY A 26 20.95 13.31 -7.21
CA GLY A 26 20.37 12.46 -6.16
C GLY A 26 21.41 11.93 -5.17
N TYR A 27 22.62 11.59 -5.62
CA TYR A 27 23.71 11.19 -4.73
C TYR A 27 24.20 12.36 -3.87
N LYS A 28 24.33 13.57 -4.43
CA LYS A 28 24.64 14.77 -3.63
C LYS A 28 23.59 15.04 -2.56
N LEU A 29 22.32 14.80 -2.86
CA LEU A 29 21.25 14.91 -1.88
C LEU A 29 21.39 13.87 -0.77
N LEU A 30 21.73 12.63 -1.14
CA LEU A 30 21.97 11.55 -0.18
C LEU A 30 23.17 11.85 0.72
N ASP A 31 24.27 12.35 0.14
CA ASP A 31 25.45 12.78 0.89
C ASP A 31 25.08 13.89 1.87
N SER A 32 24.34 14.92 1.44
CA SER A 32 23.85 15.98 2.34
C SER A 32 22.94 15.47 3.45
N PHE A 33 22.15 14.43 3.19
CA PHE A 33 21.29 13.79 4.19
C PHE A 33 22.13 13.03 5.22
N VAL A 34 23.09 12.23 4.76
CA VAL A 34 24.00 11.44 5.62
C VAL A 34 24.92 12.34 6.43
N ASP A 35 25.49 13.38 5.81
CA ASP A 35 26.33 14.36 6.48
C ASP A 35 25.58 15.05 7.62
N HIS A 36 24.33 15.47 7.37
CA HIS A 36 23.52 16.10 8.40
C HIS A 36 23.29 15.15 9.59
N ILE A 37 22.89 13.90 9.33
CA ILE A 37 22.74 12.88 10.38
C ILE A 37 24.04 12.67 11.16
N SER A 38 25.17 12.63 10.45
CA SER A 38 26.48 12.39 11.06
C SER A 38 26.95 13.57 11.92
N THR A 39 26.53 14.80 11.59
CA THR A 39 26.85 16.01 12.37
C THR A 39 25.99 16.20 13.61
N VAL A 40 24.80 15.58 13.66
CA VAL A 40 23.88 15.69 14.81
C VAL A 40 24.32 14.81 16.00
N ASP A 41 25.33 13.96 15.79
CA ASP A 41 26.02 13.12 16.78
C ASP A 41 25.14 12.14 17.61
N SER A 42 25.72 10.99 17.87
CA SER A 42 25.07 9.81 18.48
C SER A 42 24.56 9.98 19.92
N TYR A 43 24.81 11.13 20.55
CA TYR A 43 24.40 11.45 21.92
C TYR A 43 22.97 12.00 22.02
N ASP A 44 22.47 12.67 20.98
CA ASP A 44 21.15 13.33 20.99
C ASP A 44 20.01 12.44 20.49
N PHE A 45 20.29 11.32 19.80
CA PHE A 45 19.22 10.42 19.33
C PHE A 45 18.34 9.85 20.46
N ILE A 46 18.91 9.67 21.67
CA ILE A 46 18.17 9.22 22.86
C ILE A 46 17.40 10.38 23.52
N HIS A 47 17.91 11.62 23.42
CA HIS A 47 17.33 12.81 24.05
C HIS A 47 16.28 13.51 23.18
N GLU A 48 16.43 13.51 21.85
CA GLU A 48 15.42 13.99 20.89
C GLU A 48 14.12 13.18 20.94
N CYS A 49 14.17 11.93 21.40
CA CYS A 49 12.96 11.14 21.68
C CYS A 49 12.13 11.70 22.86
N ARG A 50 12.64 12.68 23.60
CA ARG A 50 11.99 13.29 24.78
C ARG A 50 11.68 14.78 24.64
N ASP A 51 12.23 15.47 23.64
CA ASP A 51 11.93 16.87 23.36
C ASP A 51 10.91 16.96 22.22
N ASP A 52 9.68 17.32 22.56
CA ASP A 52 8.56 17.47 21.61
C ASP A 52 8.65 18.78 20.80
N SER A 53 9.63 19.66 21.08
CA SER A 53 9.77 20.93 20.35
C SER A 53 10.41 20.74 18.97
N ARG A 54 9.84 21.40 17.96
CA ARG A 54 10.42 21.42 16.60
C ARG A 54 11.65 22.32 16.53
N THR A 55 12.72 21.80 15.94
CA THR A 55 13.95 22.55 15.68
C THR A 55 14.04 22.99 14.21
N PRO A 56 14.88 23.98 13.87
CA PRO A 56 15.21 24.28 12.47
C PRO A 56 15.76 23.06 11.70
N ASP A 57 16.47 22.17 12.41
CA ASP A 57 17.03 20.93 11.84
C ASP A 57 15.94 19.92 11.47
N ASP A 58 14.87 19.82 12.28
CA ASP A 58 13.69 19.00 11.97
C ASP A 58 13.08 19.39 10.61
N HIS A 59 12.92 20.68 10.35
CA HIS A 59 12.36 21.18 9.08
C HIS A 59 13.30 20.89 7.90
N LYS A 60 14.61 21.10 8.09
CA LYS A 60 15.61 20.78 7.08
C LYS A 60 15.58 19.29 6.71
N MET A 61 15.49 18.41 7.69
CA MET A 61 15.40 16.95 7.46
C MET A 61 14.10 16.54 6.79
N PHE A 62 12.99 17.22 7.07
CA PHE A 62 11.74 17.03 6.35
C PHE A 62 11.88 17.37 4.86
N GLU A 63 12.48 18.51 4.52
CA GLU A 63 12.73 18.91 3.12
C GLU A 63 13.72 17.96 2.42
N LEU A 64 14.81 17.56 3.08
CA LEU A 64 15.73 16.59 2.52
C LEU A 64 15.05 15.23 2.29
N SER A 65 14.17 14.80 3.21
CA SER A 65 13.41 13.56 3.06
C SER A 65 12.54 13.55 1.80
N LEU A 66 11.92 14.70 1.46
CA LEU A 66 11.10 14.85 0.27
C LEU A 66 11.93 14.57 -0.99
N GLY A 67 13.06 15.25 -1.15
CA GLY A 67 13.92 15.05 -2.32
C GLY A 67 14.47 13.61 -2.39
N ILE A 68 14.81 13.00 -1.26
CA ILE A 68 15.28 11.61 -1.23
C ILE A 68 14.17 10.66 -1.63
N ILE A 69 12.93 10.85 -1.18
CA ILE A 69 11.80 10.01 -1.57
C ILE A 69 11.51 10.13 -3.07
N GLU A 70 11.59 11.32 -3.65
CA GLU A 70 11.41 11.51 -5.09
C GLU A 70 12.50 10.85 -5.92
N PHE A 71 13.73 10.80 -5.39
CA PHE A 71 14.88 10.17 -6.03
C PHE A 71 14.92 8.64 -5.83
N MET A 72 14.73 8.20 -4.59
CA MET A 72 14.91 6.83 -4.10
C MET A 72 13.85 6.52 -3.02
N PRO A 73 12.59 6.27 -3.42
CA PRO A 73 11.49 6.02 -2.48
C PRO A 73 11.65 4.72 -1.68
N GLU A 74 12.59 3.86 -2.02
CA GLU A 74 12.90 2.66 -1.25
C GLU A 74 13.77 2.93 -0.02
N PHE A 75 14.33 4.14 0.13
CA PHE A 75 15.23 4.45 1.23
C PHE A 75 14.46 4.62 2.55
N PRO A 76 14.52 3.66 3.50
CA PRO A 76 13.68 3.74 4.69
C PRO A 76 13.95 4.96 5.59
N PRO A 77 15.21 5.40 5.81
CA PRO A 77 15.49 6.53 6.70
C PRO A 77 14.78 7.82 6.31
N SER A 78 14.61 8.13 5.01
CA SER A 78 13.88 9.34 4.61
C SER A 78 12.42 9.30 5.09
N TRP A 79 11.77 8.14 5.00
CA TRP A 79 10.41 7.99 5.53
C TRP A 79 10.37 8.08 7.06
N ASP A 80 11.38 7.55 7.75
CA ASP A 80 11.44 7.61 9.22
C ASP A 80 11.58 9.04 9.75
N TYR A 81 12.47 9.84 9.18
CA TYR A 81 12.59 11.26 9.53
C TYR A 81 11.31 12.03 9.20
N ARG A 82 10.69 11.73 8.05
CA ARG A 82 9.42 12.35 7.67
C ARG A 82 8.30 12.04 8.67
N LYS A 83 8.19 10.78 9.12
CA LYS A 83 7.23 10.38 10.18
C LYS A 83 7.49 11.11 11.49
N LYS A 84 8.75 11.17 11.94
CA LYS A 84 9.13 11.89 13.17
C LYS A 84 8.68 13.36 13.12
N TYR A 85 8.98 14.04 12.00
CA TYR A 85 8.57 15.42 11.79
C TYR A 85 7.05 15.59 11.88
N ILE A 86 6.31 14.75 11.16
CA ILE A 86 4.84 14.78 11.19
C ILE A 86 4.33 14.57 12.61
N LEU A 87 4.83 13.58 13.35
CA LEU A 87 4.40 13.32 14.74
C LEU A 87 4.62 14.53 15.66
N LYS A 88 5.77 15.20 15.57
CA LYS A 88 6.01 16.46 16.29
C LYS A 88 5.02 17.56 15.90
N MET A 89 4.64 17.65 14.62
CA MET A 89 3.57 18.57 14.21
C MET A 89 2.21 18.19 14.81
N LEU A 90 1.91 16.89 14.92
CA LEU A 90 0.62 16.44 15.43
C LEU A 90 0.44 16.73 16.93
N SER A 91 1.52 16.68 17.71
CA SER A 91 1.49 16.95 19.17
C SER A 91 1.22 18.43 19.47
N GLU A 92 1.64 19.35 18.60
CA GLU A 92 1.49 20.78 18.82
C GLU A 92 0.09 21.33 18.46
N ASN A 93 -0.61 20.75 17.48
CA ASN A 93 -1.90 21.29 17.02
C ASN A 93 -2.85 20.24 16.41
N ALA A 94 -3.67 19.61 17.26
CA ALA A 94 -4.60 18.54 16.89
C ALA A 94 -5.56 18.86 15.71
N THR A 95 -5.98 20.11 15.51
CA THR A 95 -6.88 20.48 14.41
C THR A 95 -6.15 20.62 13.08
N LYS A 96 -4.90 21.10 13.08
CA LYS A 96 -4.04 21.13 11.87
C LYS A 96 -3.52 19.73 11.51
N SER A 97 -3.44 18.84 12.49
CA SER A 97 -2.95 17.46 12.35
C SER A 97 -3.65 16.66 11.26
N LEU A 98 -4.98 16.77 11.14
CA LEU A 98 -5.74 16.03 10.13
C LEU A 98 -5.39 16.47 8.72
N VAL A 99 -5.33 17.78 8.47
CA VAL A 99 -5.01 18.34 7.15
C VAL A 99 -3.64 17.86 6.69
N HIS A 100 -2.63 17.92 7.55
CA HIS A 100 -1.28 17.46 7.22
C HIS A 100 -1.22 15.95 6.90
N LEU A 101 -1.98 15.11 7.60
CA LEU A 101 -2.05 13.68 7.28
C LEU A 101 -2.74 13.41 5.94
N LEU A 102 -3.76 14.20 5.59
CA LEU A 102 -4.43 14.10 4.30
C LEU A 102 -3.52 14.57 3.15
N ASP A 103 -2.83 15.70 3.32
CA ASP A 103 -1.82 16.18 2.37
C ASP A 103 -0.71 15.13 2.17
N GLU A 104 -0.26 14.51 3.27
CA GLU A 104 0.75 13.45 3.22
C GLU A 104 0.26 12.20 2.49
N ARG A 105 -1.02 11.85 2.65
CA ARG A 105 -1.67 10.75 1.92
C ARG A 105 -1.73 11.03 0.42
N GLU A 106 -2.02 12.26 0.04
CA GLU A 106 -2.01 12.70 -1.37
C GLU A 106 -0.59 12.67 -1.94
N TYR A 107 0.39 13.19 -1.21
CA TYR A 107 1.80 13.11 -1.60
C TYR A 107 2.24 11.65 -1.81
N ASN A 108 1.95 10.76 -0.85
CA ASN A 108 2.22 9.33 -0.95
C ASN A 108 1.59 8.72 -2.23
N GLN A 109 0.36 9.11 -2.57
CA GLN A 109 -0.33 8.67 -3.79
C GLN A 109 0.43 9.08 -5.08
N THR A 110 1.06 10.25 -5.10
CA THR A 110 1.85 10.70 -6.26
C THR A 110 3.07 9.82 -6.52
N ILE A 111 3.73 9.37 -5.44
CA ILE A 111 4.88 8.46 -5.50
C ILE A 111 4.43 7.04 -5.85
N LEU A 112 3.28 6.59 -5.33
CA LEU A 112 2.72 5.26 -5.59
C LEU A 112 2.48 4.98 -7.06
N LYS A 113 2.05 5.99 -7.82
CA LYS A 113 1.89 5.90 -9.28
C LYS A 113 3.20 5.55 -10.01
N LYS A 114 4.35 5.95 -9.45
CA LYS A 114 5.68 5.75 -10.05
C LYS A 114 6.36 4.47 -9.55
N THR A 115 6.17 4.12 -8.28
CA THR A 115 6.85 3.00 -7.63
C THR A 115 5.89 2.11 -6.82
N PRO A 116 4.95 1.40 -7.46
CA PRO A 116 3.88 0.65 -6.79
C PRO A 116 4.36 -0.63 -6.07
N LYS A 117 5.66 -0.94 -6.11
CA LYS A 117 6.28 -2.13 -5.50
C LYS A 117 7.28 -1.79 -4.39
N SER A 118 7.20 -0.56 -3.86
CA SER A 118 8.06 -0.12 -2.78
C SER A 118 7.51 -0.51 -1.42
N TYR A 119 8.30 -1.27 -0.65
CA TYR A 119 7.94 -1.63 0.72
C TYR A 119 7.81 -0.40 1.61
N ALA A 120 8.80 0.49 1.57
CA ALA A 120 8.83 1.67 2.41
C ALA A 120 7.62 2.58 2.15
N LEU A 121 7.23 2.73 0.89
CA LEU A 121 6.07 3.52 0.50
C LEU A 121 4.74 2.96 1.00
N TRP A 122 4.52 1.64 0.83
CA TRP A 122 3.30 0.98 1.31
C TRP A 122 3.22 0.97 2.84
N HIS A 123 4.35 0.77 3.50
CA HIS A 123 4.46 0.86 4.95
C HIS A 123 4.13 2.27 5.45
N HIS A 124 4.65 3.31 4.79
CA HIS A 124 4.33 4.70 5.11
C HIS A 124 2.85 5.00 4.89
N ARG A 125 2.25 4.52 3.80
CA ARG A 125 0.81 4.69 3.55
C ARG A 125 -0.03 4.06 4.65
N LEU A 126 0.30 2.82 5.04
CA LEU A 126 -0.37 2.14 6.14
C LEU A 126 -0.23 2.91 7.45
N TRP A 127 0.96 3.43 7.75
CA TRP A 127 1.19 4.26 8.92
C TRP A 127 0.28 5.51 8.97
N ILE A 128 0.10 6.21 7.84
CA ILE A 128 -0.84 7.34 7.74
C ILE A 128 -2.26 6.89 8.09
N ILE A 129 -2.74 5.80 7.48
CA ILE A 129 -4.09 5.28 7.75
C ILE A 129 -4.24 4.83 9.20
N THR A 130 -3.24 4.17 9.78
CA THR A 130 -3.26 3.75 11.18
C THR A 130 -3.38 4.95 12.12
N LEU A 131 -2.70 6.07 11.83
CA LEU A 131 -2.87 7.31 12.60
C LEU A 131 -4.27 7.90 12.46
N LEU A 132 -4.79 8.02 11.23
CA LEU A 132 -6.15 8.50 10.98
C LEU A 132 -7.20 7.65 11.70
N PHE A 133 -7.01 6.32 11.71
CA PHE A 133 -7.85 5.39 12.43
C PHE A 133 -7.78 5.59 13.94
N SER A 134 -6.58 5.85 14.47
CA SER A 134 -6.34 6.03 15.91
C SER A 134 -6.94 7.34 16.42
N ILE A 135 -6.86 8.41 15.62
CA ILE A 135 -7.42 9.74 15.93
C ILE A 135 -8.95 9.76 15.81
N ARG A 136 -9.56 8.78 15.10
CA ARG A 136 -11.01 8.68 14.89
C ARG A 136 -11.60 9.92 14.23
N THR A 137 -11.01 10.34 13.11
CA THR A 137 -11.60 11.40 12.29
C THR A 137 -13.03 11.06 11.85
N ASN A 138 -13.88 12.07 11.68
CA ASN A 138 -15.28 11.88 11.30
C ASN A 138 -15.42 11.21 9.93
N ASP A 139 -14.52 11.51 9.00
CA ASP A 139 -14.57 11.03 7.61
C ASP A 139 -13.85 9.67 7.42
N LEU A 140 -13.52 8.98 8.52
CA LEU A 140 -12.69 7.77 8.49
C LEU A 140 -13.31 6.65 7.64
N TYR A 141 -14.64 6.52 7.65
CA TYR A 141 -15.34 5.55 6.81
C TYR A 141 -15.07 5.80 5.32
N ASP A 142 -15.25 7.05 4.87
CA ASP A 142 -15.06 7.44 3.48
C ASP A 142 -13.59 7.30 3.06
N ILE A 143 -12.66 7.71 3.92
CA ILE A 143 -11.22 7.53 3.68
C ILE A 143 -10.87 6.05 3.47
N LEU A 144 -11.37 5.14 4.31
CA LEU A 144 -11.11 3.71 4.15
C LEU A 144 -11.78 3.15 2.88
N MET A 145 -12.97 3.62 2.53
CA MET A 145 -13.63 3.23 1.27
C MET A 145 -12.88 3.71 0.03
N GLU A 146 -12.28 4.90 0.07
CA GLU A 146 -11.36 5.37 -0.96
C GLU A 146 -10.12 4.49 -1.07
N GLU A 147 -9.54 4.05 0.06
CA GLU A 147 -8.40 3.12 0.06
C GLU A 147 -8.76 1.76 -0.55
N ILE A 148 -9.95 1.22 -0.25
CA ILE A 148 -10.46 0.01 -0.91
C ILE A 148 -10.60 0.23 -2.42
N THR A 149 -11.15 1.38 -2.82
CA THR A 149 -11.32 1.75 -4.23
C THR A 149 -9.97 1.87 -4.94
N LEU A 150 -8.96 2.45 -4.28
CA LEU A 150 -7.59 2.51 -4.79
C LEU A 150 -7.01 1.11 -4.99
N CYS A 151 -7.18 0.21 -4.03
CA CYS A 151 -6.71 -1.17 -4.13
C CYS A 151 -7.30 -1.87 -5.37
N PHE A 152 -8.61 -1.79 -5.57
CA PHE A 152 -9.25 -2.38 -6.74
C PHE A 152 -8.79 -1.76 -8.06
N LYS A 153 -8.52 -0.45 -8.10
CA LYS A 153 -7.89 0.18 -9.28
C LYS A 153 -6.50 -0.39 -9.55
N LEU A 154 -5.69 -0.61 -8.51
CA LEU A 154 -4.35 -1.17 -8.64
C LEU A 154 -4.36 -2.65 -8.99
N PHE A 155 -5.33 -3.44 -8.52
CA PHE A 155 -5.49 -4.84 -8.91
C PHE A 155 -5.83 -5.01 -10.40
N LYS A 156 -6.60 -4.07 -10.98
CA LYS A 156 -6.84 -4.04 -12.43
C LYS A 156 -5.57 -3.74 -13.23
N PHE A 157 -4.62 -3.00 -12.64
CA PHE A 157 -3.33 -2.68 -13.26
C PHE A 157 -2.30 -3.81 -13.09
N ASP A 158 -2.14 -4.32 -11.88
CA ASP A 158 -1.27 -5.46 -11.54
C ASP A 158 -1.97 -6.32 -10.48
N GLY A 159 -2.72 -7.32 -10.94
CA GLY A 159 -3.44 -8.26 -10.08
C GLY A 159 -2.55 -9.16 -9.22
N ARG A 160 -1.22 -9.13 -9.45
CA ARG A 160 -0.22 -9.90 -8.68
C ARG A 160 0.60 -9.02 -7.74
N ASN A 161 0.24 -7.74 -7.58
CA ASN A 161 0.91 -6.84 -6.65
C ASN A 161 0.60 -7.23 -5.19
N PHE A 162 1.46 -8.08 -4.60
CA PHE A 162 1.27 -8.57 -3.24
C PHE A 162 1.32 -7.47 -2.17
N HIS A 163 2.02 -6.35 -2.42
CA HIS A 163 2.03 -5.23 -1.47
C HIS A 163 0.64 -4.60 -1.38
N CYS A 164 -0.03 -4.40 -2.52
CA CYS A 164 -1.38 -3.87 -2.57
C CYS A 164 -2.39 -4.83 -1.94
N TRP A 165 -2.25 -6.15 -2.18
CA TRP A 165 -3.10 -7.16 -1.55
C TRP A 165 -2.91 -7.22 -0.02
N SER A 166 -1.66 -7.14 0.45
CA SER A 166 -1.35 -7.05 1.88
C SER A 166 -1.95 -5.79 2.50
N TYR A 167 -1.78 -4.64 1.85
CA TYR A 167 -2.37 -3.37 2.29
C TYR A 167 -3.90 -3.44 2.35
N PHE A 168 -4.55 -3.98 1.31
CA PHE A 168 -5.99 -4.19 1.27
C PHE A 168 -6.51 -4.96 2.50
N ASN A 169 -5.81 -6.01 2.95
CA ASN A 169 -6.21 -6.75 4.15
C ASN A 169 -6.25 -5.86 5.40
N PHE A 170 -5.29 -4.96 5.59
CA PHE A 170 -5.29 -4.03 6.71
C PHE A 170 -6.43 -3.03 6.64
N ILE A 171 -6.66 -2.43 5.46
CA ILE A 171 -7.74 -1.46 5.25
C ILE A 171 -9.10 -2.11 5.45
N PHE A 172 -9.30 -3.30 4.88
CA PHE A 172 -10.53 -4.06 5.05
C PHE A 172 -10.75 -4.45 6.50
N HIS A 173 -9.70 -4.86 7.22
CA HIS A 173 -9.77 -5.12 8.66
C HIS A 173 -10.19 -3.88 9.45
N TYR A 174 -9.57 -2.72 9.20
CA TYR A 174 -9.95 -1.47 9.85
C TYR A 174 -11.40 -1.08 9.58
N LEU A 175 -11.85 -1.22 8.33
CA LEU A 175 -13.23 -0.96 7.95
C LEU A 175 -14.21 -1.87 8.70
N MET A 176 -13.89 -3.16 8.86
CA MET A 176 -14.70 -4.10 9.63
C MET A 176 -14.67 -3.86 11.15
N LYS A 177 -13.63 -3.18 11.66
CA LYS A 177 -13.50 -2.78 13.06
C LYS A 177 -14.20 -1.47 13.40
N LEU A 178 -14.68 -0.70 12.41
CA LEU A 178 -15.53 0.46 12.69
C LEU A 178 -16.83 0.03 13.37
N ASP A 179 -17.33 0.93 14.21
CA ASP A 179 -18.61 0.77 14.92
C ASP A 179 -19.77 1.16 13.99
N VAL A 180 -19.94 0.37 12.93
CA VAL A 180 -21.03 0.50 11.96
C VAL A 180 -22.01 -0.66 12.12
N SER A 181 -23.26 -0.44 11.69
CA SER A 181 -24.30 -1.46 11.80
C SER A 181 -23.91 -2.76 11.09
N LYS A 182 -24.42 -3.90 11.59
CA LYS A 182 -24.19 -5.22 10.96
C LYS A 182 -24.60 -5.23 9.49
N THR A 183 -25.71 -4.57 9.14
CA THR A 183 -26.18 -4.43 7.76
C THR A 183 -25.12 -3.76 6.89
N CYS A 184 -24.56 -2.64 7.34
CA CYS A 184 -23.49 -1.94 6.62
C CYS A 184 -22.25 -2.83 6.41
N LYS A 185 -21.83 -3.60 7.43
CA LYS A 185 -20.71 -4.56 7.28
C LYS A 185 -20.99 -5.64 6.25
N ASN A 186 -22.22 -6.11 6.15
CA ASN A 186 -22.62 -7.07 5.14
C ASN A 186 -22.60 -6.43 3.73
N ASP A 187 -23.10 -5.21 3.59
CA ASP A 187 -23.12 -4.49 2.30
C ASP A 187 -21.69 -4.26 1.77
N ILE A 188 -20.76 -3.90 2.65
CA ILE A 188 -19.33 -3.76 2.30
C ILE A 188 -18.75 -5.10 1.84
N GLN A 189 -19.00 -6.18 2.58
CA GLN A 189 -18.54 -7.52 2.20
C GLN A 189 -19.11 -7.96 0.85
N LEU A 190 -20.39 -7.70 0.60
CA LEU A 190 -21.05 -7.98 -0.67
C LEU A 190 -20.43 -7.18 -1.81
N MET A 191 -20.14 -5.89 -1.61
CA MET A 191 -19.45 -5.05 -2.58
C MET A 191 -18.05 -5.59 -2.90
N VAL A 192 -17.26 -5.95 -1.87
CA VAL A 192 -15.93 -6.53 -2.03
C VAL A 192 -15.99 -7.86 -2.78
N SER A 193 -16.95 -8.74 -2.44
CA SER A 193 -17.14 -10.03 -3.12
C SER A 193 -17.45 -9.84 -4.60
N LYS A 194 -18.33 -8.90 -4.97
CA LYS A 194 -18.61 -8.56 -6.38
C LYS A 194 -17.38 -8.09 -7.13
N ASN A 195 -16.63 -7.15 -6.55
CA ASN A 195 -15.41 -6.64 -7.19
C ASN A 195 -14.33 -7.72 -7.35
N LEU A 196 -14.22 -8.67 -6.42
CA LEU A 196 -13.31 -9.82 -6.55
C LEU A 196 -13.77 -10.78 -7.64
N ALA A 197 -15.08 -11.04 -7.74
CA ALA A 197 -15.65 -11.83 -8.84
C ALA A 197 -15.35 -11.19 -10.20
N ASP A 198 -15.43 -9.86 -10.33
CA ASP A 198 -15.05 -9.15 -11.56
C ASP A 198 -13.55 -9.34 -11.91
N LEU A 199 -12.67 -9.34 -10.90
CA LEU A 199 -11.24 -9.61 -11.12
C LEU A 199 -10.98 -11.05 -11.55
N ILE A 200 -11.74 -12.01 -11.01
CA ILE A 200 -11.68 -13.42 -11.39
C ILE A 200 -12.19 -13.62 -12.81
N ASN A 201 -13.35 -13.06 -13.15
CA ASN A 201 -13.96 -13.18 -14.48
C ASN A 201 -13.10 -12.54 -15.58
N SER A 202 -12.35 -11.48 -15.25
CA SER A 202 -11.41 -10.87 -16.19
C SER A 202 -10.08 -11.62 -16.32
N ASN A 203 -9.69 -12.39 -15.30
CA ASN A 203 -8.47 -13.20 -15.30
C ASN A 203 -8.59 -14.36 -14.29
N PHE A 204 -9.00 -15.53 -14.76
CA PHE A 204 -9.18 -16.70 -13.90
C PHE A 204 -7.86 -17.19 -13.27
N SER A 205 -6.69 -16.81 -13.80
CA SER A 205 -5.38 -17.10 -13.21
C SER A 205 -5.01 -16.18 -12.03
N ASN A 206 -5.90 -15.27 -11.63
CA ASN A 206 -5.66 -14.36 -10.52
C ASN A 206 -5.86 -15.06 -9.16
N TYR A 207 -4.82 -15.80 -8.73
CA TYR A 207 -4.82 -16.53 -7.45
C TYR A 207 -5.14 -15.65 -6.25
N SER A 208 -4.64 -14.41 -6.22
CA SER A 208 -4.92 -13.50 -5.12
C SER A 208 -6.43 -13.20 -5.04
N ALA A 209 -7.09 -12.90 -6.16
CA ALA A 209 -8.52 -12.63 -6.15
C ALA A 209 -9.33 -13.85 -5.66
N TRP A 210 -9.00 -15.05 -6.12
CA TRP A 210 -9.60 -16.30 -5.63
C TRP A 210 -9.41 -16.48 -4.12
N TYR A 211 -8.18 -16.35 -3.63
CA TYR A 211 -7.84 -16.47 -2.21
C TYR A 211 -8.58 -15.45 -1.34
N HIS A 212 -8.66 -14.18 -1.78
CA HIS A 212 -9.35 -13.16 -1.00
C HIS A 212 -10.87 -13.39 -0.98
N ASN A 213 -11.45 -13.82 -2.10
CA ASN A 213 -12.89 -14.11 -2.17
C ASN A 213 -13.25 -15.32 -1.29
N SER A 214 -12.36 -16.31 -1.22
CA SER A 214 -12.51 -17.52 -0.40
C SER A 214 -12.57 -17.22 1.11
N ASN A 215 -11.89 -16.16 1.54
CA ASN A 215 -11.76 -15.76 2.95
C ASN A 215 -12.84 -14.78 3.43
N LEU A 216 -13.75 -14.33 2.56
CA LEU A 216 -14.87 -13.49 2.98
C LEU A 216 -15.91 -14.32 3.75
N SER A 217 -16.49 -13.73 4.81
CA SER A 217 -17.53 -14.42 5.59
C SER A 217 -18.86 -14.54 4.84
N ILE A 218 -19.08 -13.66 3.86
CA ILE A 218 -20.23 -13.67 2.97
C ILE A 218 -19.74 -14.02 1.57
N SER A 219 -20.25 -15.14 1.06
CA SER A 219 -20.08 -15.56 -0.33
C SER A 219 -21.41 -15.37 -1.03
N LEU A 220 -21.41 -14.58 -2.10
CA LEU A 220 -22.61 -14.38 -2.92
C LEU A 220 -23.05 -15.66 -3.64
N GLU A 221 -22.10 -16.52 -3.92
CA GLU A 221 -22.32 -17.71 -4.71
C GLU A 221 -22.32 -18.95 -3.82
N SER A 222 -23.24 -19.85 -4.16
CA SER A 222 -23.29 -21.18 -3.56
C SER A 222 -22.02 -21.97 -3.92
N PRO A 223 -21.62 -22.98 -3.12
CA PRO A 223 -20.54 -23.89 -3.50
C PRO A 223 -20.74 -24.51 -4.90
N HIS A 224 -21.98 -24.74 -5.31
CA HIS A 224 -22.32 -25.25 -6.63
C HIS A 224 -21.93 -24.26 -7.75
N ASN A 225 -22.26 -22.98 -7.60
CA ASN A 225 -21.91 -21.96 -8.58
C ASN A 225 -20.38 -21.77 -8.67
N HIS A 226 -19.68 -21.78 -7.53
CA HIS A 226 -18.21 -21.75 -7.52
C HIS A 226 -17.63 -22.96 -8.25
N LEU A 227 -18.19 -24.16 -8.04
CA LEU A 227 -17.77 -25.39 -8.71
C LEU A 227 -18.00 -25.31 -10.22
N GLU A 228 -19.13 -24.76 -10.66
CA GLU A 228 -19.41 -24.56 -12.09
C GLU A 228 -18.40 -23.59 -12.71
N LEU A 229 -18.18 -22.42 -12.08
CA LEU A 229 -17.25 -21.40 -12.53
C LEU A 229 -15.81 -21.93 -12.63
N ILE A 230 -15.32 -22.59 -11.58
CA ILE A 230 -13.94 -23.13 -11.57
C ILE A 230 -13.78 -24.26 -12.57
N THR A 231 -14.82 -25.09 -12.77
CA THR A 231 -14.80 -26.17 -13.76
C THR A 231 -14.68 -25.62 -15.18
N GLN A 232 -15.44 -24.57 -15.51
CA GLN A 232 -15.33 -23.87 -16.79
C GLN A 232 -13.94 -23.26 -17.00
N ALA A 233 -13.37 -22.66 -15.96
CA ALA A 233 -12.01 -22.11 -16.01
C ALA A 233 -10.96 -23.21 -16.25
N ILE A 234 -11.05 -24.35 -15.55
CA ILE A 234 -10.13 -25.49 -15.72
C ILE A 234 -10.21 -26.06 -17.14
N TYR A 235 -11.40 -26.12 -17.74
CA TYR A 235 -11.53 -26.54 -19.13
C TYR A 235 -10.90 -25.55 -20.12
N THR A 236 -10.79 -24.28 -19.74
CA THR A 236 -10.18 -23.24 -20.58
C THR A 236 -8.64 -23.28 -20.49
N ASP A 237 -8.08 -23.45 -19.29
CA ASP A 237 -6.65 -23.64 -19.07
C ASP A 237 -6.37 -24.73 -18.02
N PRO A 238 -6.23 -26.00 -18.44
CA PRO A 238 -6.02 -27.11 -17.52
C PRO A 238 -4.62 -27.10 -16.87
N HIS A 239 -3.68 -26.28 -17.36
CA HIS A 239 -2.33 -26.19 -16.81
C HIS A 239 -2.21 -25.13 -15.71
N ASP A 240 -3.23 -24.31 -15.51
CA ASP A 240 -3.23 -23.27 -14.49
C ASP A 240 -3.38 -23.85 -13.08
N GLN A 241 -2.25 -23.91 -12.36
CA GLN A 241 -2.18 -24.39 -10.98
C GLN A 241 -3.07 -23.58 -10.02
N CYS A 242 -3.32 -22.30 -10.30
CA CYS A 242 -4.21 -21.47 -9.49
C CYS A 242 -5.59 -22.11 -9.38
N LEU A 243 -6.12 -22.58 -10.51
CA LEU A 243 -7.47 -23.12 -10.59
C LEU A 243 -7.59 -24.43 -9.81
N TRP A 244 -6.60 -25.30 -9.95
CA TRP A 244 -6.55 -26.57 -9.23
C TRP A 244 -6.40 -26.38 -7.72
N ASN A 245 -5.59 -25.42 -7.28
CA ASN A 245 -5.45 -25.08 -5.87
C ASN A 245 -6.78 -24.57 -5.29
N TYR A 246 -7.48 -23.70 -6.02
CA TYR A 246 -8.79 -23.21 -5.60
C TYR A 246 -9.85 -24.32 -5.58
N TYR A 247 -9.86 -25.18 -6.59
CA TYR A 247 -10.73 -26.35 -6.66
C TYR A 247 -10.52 -27.29 -5.45
N HIS A 248 -9.27 -27.57 -5.10
CA HIS A 248 -8.91 -28.34 -3.91
C HIS A 248 -9.43 -27.68 -2.62
N TRP A 249 -9.16 -26.37 -2.44
CA TRP A 249 -9.66 -25.61 -1.30
C TRP A 249 -11.19 -25.68 -1.18
N LEU A 250 -11.90 -25.50 -2.30
CA LEU A 250 -13.35 -25.48 -2.34
C LEU A 250 -13.94 -26.82 -1.90
N LEU A 251 -13.39 -27.93 -2.36
CA LEU A 251 -13.88 -29.27 -2.00
C LEU A 251 -13.53 -29.70 -0.58
N PHE A 252 -12.27 -29.50 -0.17
CA PHE A 252 -11.72 -30.15 1.02
C PHE A 252 -11.58 -29.21 2.22
N GLU A 253 -11.30 -27.92 2.04
CA GLU A 253 -10.99 -26.99 3.13
C GLU A 253 -12.20 -26.14 3.55
N ARG A 254 -13.08 -25.79 2.60
CA ARG A 254 -14.32 -25.05 2.89
C ARG A 254 -15.42 -25.92 3.51
N GLY A 255 -15.22 -27.24 3.59
CA GLY A 255 -16.22 -28.20 4.07
C GLY A 255 -17.42 -28.38 3.12
N SER A 256 -17.22 -28.16 1.82
CA SER A 256 -18.29 -28.32 0.81
C SER A 256 -18.72 -29.78 0.64
N LEU A 257 -17.83 -30.72 1.01
CA LEU A 257 -18.15 -32.11 1.23
C LEU A 257 -18.08 -32.37 2.74
N LYS A 258 -19.24 -32.55 3.38
CA LYS A 258 -19.29 -33.23 4.68
C LYS A 258 -19.05 -34.71 4.39
N TYR A 259 -17.86 -35.20 4.70
CA TYR A 259 -17.66 -36.64 4.92
C TYR A 259 -18.38 -37.07 6.20
#